data_AF-A0A518H1U6-F1
#
_entry.id   AF-A0A518H1U6-F1
#
_cell.length_a   1.000
_cell.length_b   1.000
_cell.length_c   1.000
_cell.angle_alpha   90.00
_cell.angle_beta   90.00
_cell.angle_gamma   90.00
#
_symmetry.space_group_name_H-M   'P 1'
#
loop_
_entity.id
_entity.type
_entity.pdbx_description
1 polymer ?
#
loop_
_entity_poly.entity_id
_entity_poly.type
_entity_poly.pdbx_seq_one_letter_code
_entity_poly.pdbx_strand_id
1 'polypeptide(L)'
;MIRTCRWTAPMGGVLALVVVAGPAWAGGGSVSKPFKISGEGIAPMGLPLPGQGAGPHWIDGQATHLGRHHGEGTVVTDTAVVDLEDGVITGEFGGGSPFVFEGANGDLLVTYYGRPEFGAEEVGTFTLDILGVTAGGDLIVEAAWVAEFVVQPGASTGKFRGVTGSWIMYAYSDPFVLGSTDPAAYRWEGEGRLSFPKK
;
A
#
# COMPACT_ATOMS: atom_id res chain seq x y z
N MET A 1 85.61 14.24 -16.00
CA MET A 1 84.95 14.25 -17.33
C MET A 1 83.63 14.99 -17.22
N ILE A 2 83.37 15.83 -18.22
CA ILE A 2 82.35 16.88 -18.31
C ILE A 2 80.99 16.27 -18.68
N ARG A 3 79.88 16.80 -18.14
CA ARG A 3 78.64 17.24 -18.86
C ARG A 3 77.43 17.30 -17.91
N THR A 4 77.10 18.49 -17.41
CA THR A 4 76.07 19.45 -17.89
C THR A 4 74.67 19.19 -17.34
N CYS A 5 74.25 20.10 -16.46
CA CYS A 5 72.87 20.38 -16.07
C CYS A 5 71.97 20.72 -17.26
N ARG A 6 70.71 20.30 -17.19
CA ARG A 6 69.59 21.00 -17.84
C ARG A 6 68.41 21.08 -16.87
N TRP A 7 68.06 22.31 -16.52
CA TRP A 7 66.81 22.70 -15.89
C TRP A 7 65.71 22.77 -16.94
N THR A 8 64.51 22.35 -16.58
CA THR A 8 63.26 22.74 -17.26
C THR A 8 62.17 22.89 -16.20
N ALA A 9 61.53 24.05 -16.22
CA ALA A 9 60.62 24.59 -15.21
C ALA A 9 59.22 23.92 -15.23
N PRO A 10 58.43 24.03 -14.14
CA PRO A 10 57.06 23.55 -14.10
C PRO A 10 56.10 24.54 -14.77
N MET A 11 55.29 24.08 -15.73
CA MET A 11 54.12 24.82 -16.21
C MET A 11 52.96 24.59 -15.24
N GLY A 12 52.66 25.59 -14.42
CA GLY A 12 51.45 25.64 -13.61
C GLY A 12 50.22 25.88 -14.49
N GLY A 13 49.35 24.88 -14.59
CA GLY A 13 47.99 25.05 -15.10
C GLY A 13 47.06 25.42 -13.97
N VAL A 14 46.58 26.66 -13.94
CA VAL A 14 45.49 27.08 -13.06
C VAL A 14 44.19 26.57 -13.68
N LEU A 15 43.65 25.48 -13.14
CA LEU A 15 42.28 25.05 -13.41
C LEU A 15 41.33 25.97 -12.63
N ALA A 16 40.66 26.87 -13.32
CA ALA A 16 39.58 27.67 -12.73
C ALA A 16 38.34 26.78 -12.56
N LEU A 17 38.10 26.33 -11.33
CA LEU A 17 36.89 25.61 -10.93
C LEU A 17 35.73 26.62 -10.80
N VAL A 18 34.92 26.76 -11.86
CA VAL A 18 33.67 27.53 -11.80
C VAL A 18 32.64 26.66 -11.08
N VAL A 19 32.48 26.88 -9.77
CA VAL A 19 31.38 26.31 -8.99
C VAL A 19 30.12 27.12 -9.31
N VAL A 20 29.28 26.59 -10.19
CA VAL A 20 27.93 27.11 -10.39
C VAL A 20 27.11 26.74 -9.16
N ALA A 21 26.96 27.70 -8.24
CA ALA A 21 26.03 27.58 -7.12
C ALA A 21 24.60 27.63 -7.67
N GLY A 22 24.05 26.46 -8.01
CA GLY A 22 22.63 26.33 -8.28
C GLY A 22 21.82 26.68 -7.01
N PRO A 23 20.60 27.22 -7.14
CA PRO A 23 19.75 27.49 -6.00
C PRO A 23 19.51 26.18 -5.25
N ALA A 24 19.98 26.10 -4.01
CA ALA A 24 19.57 25.06 -3.09
C ALA A 24 18.06 25.24 -2.88
N TRP A 25 17.26 24.41 -3.55
CA TRP A 25 15.87 24.24 -3.18
C TRP A 25 15.89 23.84 -1.71
N ALA A 26 15.40 24.73 -0.85
CA ALA A 26 15.13 24.39 0.53
C ALA A 26 14.09 23.28 0.49
N GLY A 27 14.55 22.03 0.47
CA GLY A 27 13.69 20.87 0.59
C GLY A 27 12.94 21.03 1.89
N GLY A 28 11.64 21.38 1.79
CA GLY A 28 10.75 21.40 2.93
C GLY A 28 10.85 20.03 3.59
N GLY A 29 11.53 19.96 4.74
CA GLY A 29 11.83 18.67 5.35
C GLY A 29 10.54 17.94 5.66
N SER A 30 10.58 16.61 5.66
CA SER A 30 9.50 15.77 6.17
C SER A 30 9.89 15.17 7.52
N VAL A 31 8.90 14.75 8.30
CA VAL A 31 9.08 13.98 9.52
C VAL A 31 8.36 12.66 9.36
N SER A 32 9.13 11.58 9.27
CA SER A 32 8.61 10.21 9.22
C SER A 32 8.19 9.75 10.60
N LYS A 33 6.95 9.27 10.73
CA LYS A 33 6.35 8.77 11.97
C LYS A 33 5.80 7.36 11.77
N PRO A 34 5.89 6.48 12.78
CA PRO A 34 5.25 5.17 12.75
C PRO A 34 3.74 5.28 12.54
N PHE A 35 3.19 4.41 11.71
CA PHE A 35 1.76 4.28 11.46
C PHE A 35 1.31 2.88 11.86
N LYS A 36 0.24 2.79 12.65
CA LYS A 36 -0.42 1.54 13.01
C LYS A 36 -1.91 1.71 12.85
N ILE A 37 -2.58 0.66 12.40
CA ILE A 37 -3.98 0.71 12.06
C ILE A 37 -4.61 -0.67 12.34
N SER A 38 -5.83 -0.70 12.87
CA SER A 38 -6.59 -1.94 13.05
C SER A 38 -8.10 -1.69 13.11
N GLY A 39 -8.88 -2.74 12.82
CA GLY A 39 -10.33 -2.67 12.86
C GLY A 39 -11.01 -3.89 12.26
N GLU A 40 -12.26 -3.68 11.86
CA GLU A 40 -13.12 -4.66 11.21
C GLU A 40 -13.72 -4.06 9.93
N GLY A 41 -14.30 -4.91 9.09
CA GLY A 41 -14.88 -4.48 7.83
C GLY A 41 -15.81 -5.52 7.22
N ILE A 42 -16.50 -5.10 6.17
CA ILE A 42 -17.46 -5.90 5.43
C ILE A 42 -17.24 -5.71 3.93
N ALA A 43 -17.14 -6.82 3.21
CA ALA A 43 -17.31 -6.89 1.77
C ALA A 43 -18.77 -7.30 1.48
N PRO A 44 -19.69 -6.35 1.26
CA PRO A 44 -21.15 -6.61 1.23
C PRO A 44 -21.60 -7.51 0.08
N MET A 45 -20.74 -7.73 -0.92
CA MET A 45 -21.02 -8.56 -2.10
C MET A 45 -20.12 -9.79 -2.18
N GLY A 46 -19.48 -10.17 -1.05
CA GLY A 46 -18.46 -11.22 -1.02
C GLY A 46 -17.15 -10.82 -1.72
N LEU A 47 -16.30 -11.82 -1.98
CA LEU A 47 -15.06 -11.65 -2.72
C LEU A 47 -15.34 -11.72 -4.24
N PRO A 48 -15.06 -10.68 -5.03
CA PRO A 48 -15.16 -10.77 -6.49
C PRO A 48 -14.19 -11.84 -7.02
N LEU A 49 -14.61 -12.63 -8.00
CA LEU A 49 -13.77 -13.64 -8.65
C LEU A 49 -12.98 -13.02 -9.82
N PRO A 50 -11.88 -13.66 -10.29
CA PRO A 50 -11.16 -13.21 -11.47
C PRO A 50 -12.08 -12.99 -12.67
N GLY A 51 -11.91 -11.86 -13.35
CA GLY A 51 -12.73 -11.45 -14.49
C GLY A 51 -14.06 -10.79 -14.12
N GLN A 52 -14.44 -10.74 -12.84
CA GLN A 52 -15.54 -9.91 -12.37
C GLN A 52 -15.10 -8.46 -12.16
N GLY A 53 -16.08 -7.54 -12.12
CA GLY A 53 -15.82 -6.15 -11.76
C GLY A 53 -15.38 -6.02 -10.30
N ALA A 54 -14.75 -4.89 -9.98
CA ALA A 54 -14.33 -4.61 -8.61
C ALA A 54 -15.53 -4.60 -7.65
N GLY A 55 -15.39 -5.27 -6.50
CA GLY A 55 -16.39 -5.35 -5.45
C GLY A 55 -16.18 -4.28 -4.39
N PRO A 56 -17.23 -3.62 -3.88
CA PRO A 56 -17.09 -2.66 -2.80
C PRO A 56 -16.74 -3.36 -1.48
N HIS A 57 -16.04 -2.65 -0.60
CA HIS A 57 -15.85 -3.04 0.79
C HIS A 57 -15.60 -1.81 1.66
N TRP A 58 -15.86 -1.93 2.96
CA TRP A 58 -15.64 -0.85 3.92
C TRP A 58 -15.10 -1.37 5.24
N ILE A 59 -14.50 -0.48 6.01
CA ILE A 59 -13.92 -0.76 7.33
C ILE A 59 -14.28 0.32 8.34
N ASP A 60 -14.31 -0.06 9.61
CA ASP A 60 -14.27 0.87 10.74
C ASP A 60 -13.12 0.49 11.67
N GLY A 61 -12.42 1.48 12.21
CA GLY A 61 -11.24 1.19 13.01
C GLY A 61 -10.59 2.36 13.71
N GLN A 62 -9.34 2.13 14.13
CA GLN A 62 -8.46 3.09 14.78
C GLN A 62 -7.11 3.12 14.08
N ALA A 63 -6.52 4.31 13.91
CA ALA A 63 -5.13 4.45 13.50
C ALA A 63 -4.36 5.46 14.33
N THR A 64 -3.04 5.28 14.41
CA THR A 64 -2.16 6.37 14.83
C THR A 64 -2.29 7.54 13.85
N HIS A 65 -2.30 8.76 14.38
CA HIS A 65 -2.48 10.01 13.63
C HIS A 65 -3.84 10.23 12.96
N LEU A 66 -4.54 9.19 12.49
CA LEU A 66 -5.90 9.28 11.95
C LEU A 66 -6.95 9.31 13.06
N GLY A 67 -6.80 8.47 14.09
CA GLY A 67 -7.79 8.23 15.14
C GLY A 67 -8.87 7.24 14.69
N ARG A 68 -10.09 7.39 15.25
CA ARG A 68 -11.28 6.71 14.74
C ARG A 68 -11.51 7.10 13.29
N HIS A 69 -11.82 6.11 12.47
CA HIS A 69 -12.09 6.33 11.07
C HIS A 69 -13.09 5.32 10.52
N HIS A 70 -13.71 5.75 9.44
CA HIS A 70 -14.39 4.90 8.48
C HIS A 70 -13.55 4.84 7.21
N GLY A 71 -13.56 3.75 6.47
CA GLY A 71 -12.86 3.68 5.19
C GLY A 71 -13.62 2.87 4.16
N GLU A 72 -13.59 3.32 2.91
CA GLU A 72 -14.28 2.67 1.79
C GLU A 72 -13.39 2.58 0.56
N GLY A 73 -13.60 1.53 -0.23
CA GLY A 73 -12.97 1.37 -1.53
C GLY A 73 -13.54 0.20 -2.29
N THR A 74 -12.81 -0.24 -3.31
CA THR A 74 -13.15 -1.44 -4.07
C THR A 74 -11.96 -2.37 -4.16
N VAL A 75 -12.23 -3.67 -4.12
CA VAL A 75 -11.26 -4.75 -4.31
C VAL A 75 -11.49 -5.40 -5.67
N VAL A 76 -10.43 -5.81 -6.34
CA VAL A 76 -10.52 -6.68 -7.52
C VAL A 76 -9.52 -7.82 -7.37
N THR A 77 -9.97 -9.00 -7.81
CA THR A 77 -9.17 -10.21 -7.84
C THR A 77 -8.60 -10.37 -9.23
N ASP A 78 -7.27 -10.35 -9.33
CA ASP A 78 -6.56 -10.36 -10.61
C ASP A 78 -6.32 -11.79 -11.08
N THR A 79 -5.88 -12.65 -10.16
CA THR A 79 -5.59 -14.06 -10.42
C THR A 79 -6.12 -14.95 -9.30
N ALA A 80 -6.39 -16.22 -9.63
CA ALA A 80 -6.66 -17.25 -8.64
C ALA A 80 -6.15 -18.60 -9.17
N VAL A 81 -5.37 -19.29 -8.35
CA VAL A 81 -4.85 -20.64 -8.59
C VAL A 81 -5.45 -21.55 -7.54
N VAL A 82 -6.23 -22.53 -8.00
CA VAL A 82 -6.89 -23.50 -7.12
C VAL A 82 -5.98 -24.71 -6.96
N ASP A 83 -5.63 -25.01 -5.71
CA ASP A 83 -4.94 -26.23 -5.32
C ASP A 83 -5.86 -27.06 -4.43
N LEU A 84 -6.53 -28.04 -5.04
CA LEU A 84 -7.44 -28.93 -4.31
C LEU A 84 -6.71 -30.01 -3.51
N GLU A 85 -5.43 -30.26 -3.80
CA GLU A 85 -4.64 -31.25 -3.05
C GLU A 85 -4.26 -30.67 -1.69
N ASP A 86 -3.81 -29.42 -1.67
CA ASP A 86 -3.47 -28.69 -0.44
C ASP A 86 -4.68 -27.99 0.20
N GLY A 87 -5.83 -27.98 -0.48
CA GLY A 87 -7.07 -27.40 0.03
C GLY A 87 -7.01 -25.88 0.10
N VAL A 88 -6.27 -25.23 -0.80
CA VAL A 88 -6.05 -23.78 -0.80
C VAL A 88 -6.31 -23.15 -2.17
N ILE A 89 -6.68 -21.88 -2.16
CA ILE A 89 -6.73 -21.05 -3.36
C ILE A 89 -5.82 -19.85 -3.11
N THR A 90 -4.84 -19.62 -3.97
CA THR A 90 -3.94 -18.46 -3.86
C THR A 90 -4.11 -17.52 -5.04
N GLY A 91 -3.75 -16.27 -4.89
CA GLY A 91 -3.83 -15.34 -6.01
C GLY A 91 -3.39 -13.93 -5.67
N GLU A 92 -3.56 -13.08 -6.68
CA GLU A 92 -3.21 -11.66 -6.63
C GLU A 92 -4.47 -10.79 -6.59
N PHE A 93 -4.39 -9.68 -5.88
CA PHE A 93 -5.47 -8.72 -5.74
C PHE A 93 -4.93 -7.30 -5.56
N GLY A 94 -5.82 -6.32 -5.71
CA GLY A 94 -5.55 -4.96 -5.29
C GLY A 94 -6.78 -4.08 -5.34
N GLY A 95 -6.59 -2.79 -5.06
CA GLY A 95 -7.66 -1.80 -5.15
C GLY A 95 -8.12 -1.61 -6.59
N GLY A 96 -9.42 -1.70 -6.85
CA GLY A 96 -10.03 -1.31 -8.13
C GLY A 96 -10.20 0.21 -8.27
N SER A 97 -10.27 0.89 -7.13
CA SER A 97 -10.35 2.33 -6.95
C SER A 97 -9.52 2.73 -5.72
N PRO A 98 -9.23 4.02 -5.51
CA PRO A 98 -8.62 4.45 -4.26
C PRO A 98 -9.46 4.00 -3.07
N PHE A 99 -8.78 3.57 -2.01
CA PHE A 99 -9.37 3.36 -0.69
C PHE A 99 -9.22 4.66 0.12
N VAL A 100 -10.33 5.17 0.62
CA VAL A 100 -10.40 6.47 1.29
C VAL A 100 -10.71 6.25 2.76
N PHE A 101 -9.76 6.60 3.63
CA PHE A 101 -9.98 6.62 5.06
C PHE A 101 -10.41 8.02 5.49
N GLU A 102 -11.59 8.15 6.08
CA GLU A 102 -12.11 9.38 6.67
C GLU A 102 -11.96 9.34 8.19
N GLY A 103 -11.11 10.22 8.73
CA GLY A 103 -10.96 10.38 10.16
C GLY A 103 -12.17 11.10 10.78
N ALA A 104 -12.38 10.95 12.09
CA ALA A 104 -13.49 11.61 12.82
C ALA A 104 -13.54 13.16 12.69
N ASN A 105 -12.48 13.79 12.19
CA ASN A 105 -12.43 15.23 11.90
C ASN A 105 -12.70 15.59 10.43
N GLY A 106 -13.10 14.64 9.59
CA GLY A 106 -13.34 14.82 8.16
C GLY A 106 -12.07 14.88 7.29
N ASP A 107 -10.89 14.67 7.88
CA ASP A 107 -9.66 14.59 7.11
C ASP A 107 -9.60 13.25 6.35
N LEU A 108 -9.24 13.32 5.07
CA LEU A 108 -9.13 12.16 4.19
C LEU A 108 -7.67 11.73 4.03
N LEU A 109 -7.41 10.46 4.27
CA LEU A 109 -6.18 9.77 3.88
C LEU A 109 -6.54 8.84 2.72
N VAL A 110 -6.07 9.17 1.51
CA VAL A 110 -6.41 8.44 0.28
C VAL A 110 -5.26 7.53 -0.10
N THR A 111 -5.56 6.28 -0.45
CA THR A 111 -4.55 5.26 -0.80
C THR A 111 -4.96 4.44 -2.01
N TYR A 112 -3.98 3.82 -2.66
CA TYR A 112 -4.19 2.58 -3.40
C TYR A 112 -3.50 1.45 -2.64
N TYR A 113 -3.95 0.21 -2.84
CA TYR A 113 -3.33 -0.95 -2.22
C TYR A 113 -3.12 -2.10 -3.19
N GLY A 114 -2.02 -2.84 -3.02
CA GLY A 114 -1.69 -4.01 -3.85
C GLY A 114 -1.50 -3.68 -5.34
N ARG A 115 -1.04 -2.46 -5.65
CA ARG A 115 -0.98 -1.92 -7.02
C ARG A 115 0.36 -1.23 -7.28
N PRO A 116 1.33 -1.91 -7.93
CA PRO A 116 2.64 -1.33 -8.20
C PRO A 116 2.58 -0.04 -9.06
N GLU A 117 1.62 0.06 -9.96
CA GLU A 117 1.37 1.26 -10.77
C GLU A 117 0.95 2.49 -9.95
N PHE A 118 0.51 2.29 -8.70
CA PHE A 118 0.21 3.34 -7.73
C PHE A 118 1.23 3.43 -6.58
N GLY A 119 2.38 2.76 -6.74
CA GLY A 119 3.56 2.91 -5.89
C GLY A 119 3.75 1.82 -4.84
N ALA A 120 2.93 0.75 -4.84
CA ALA A 120 3.22 -0.42 -4.00
C ALA A 120 4.51 -1.11 -4.49
N GLU A 121 5.28 -1.69 -3.58
CA GLU A 121 6.47 -2.48 -3.93
C GLU A 121 6.07 -3.78 -4.65
N GLU A 122 4.99 -4.41 -4.19
CA GLU A 122 4.46 -5.67 -4.72
C GLU A 122 2.95 -5.59 -4.97
N VAL A 123 2.46 -6.48 -5.82
CA VAL A 123 1.02 -6.74 -5.94
C VAL A 123 0.49 -7.36 -4.63
N GLY A 124 -0.78 -7.10 -4.29
CA GLY A 124 -1.39 -7.73 -3.13
C GLY A 124 -1.58 -9.23 -3.38
N THR A 125 -1.48 -10.04 -2.32
CA THR A 125 -1.68 -11.49 -2.40
C THR A 125 -2.70 -11.99 -1.39
N PHE A 126 -3.37 -13.09 -1.72
CA PHE A 126 -4.28 -13.76 -0.81
C PHE A 126 -4.09 -15.27 -0.81
N THR A 127 -4.51 -15.87 0.29
CA THR A 127 -4.72 -17.31 0.46
C THR A 127 -6.14 -17.52 0.97
N LEU A 128 -6.88 -18.43 0.35
CA LEU A 128 -8.16 -18.94 0.83
C LEU A 128 -7.97 -20.39 1.29
N ASP A 129 -8.26 -20.69 2.54
CA ASP A 129 -8.30 -22.05 3.05
C ASP A 129 -9.69 -22.64 2.82
N ILE A 130 -9.77 -23.81 2.16
CA ILE A 130 -11.03 -24.51 1.91
C ILE A 130 -11.44 -25.27 3.17
N LEU A 131 -12.48 -24.79 3.83
CA LEU A 131 -13.00 -25.37 5.07
C LEU A 131 -14.03 -26.46 4.83
N GLY A 132 -14.66 -26.46 3.66
CA GLY A 132 -15.67 -27.45 3.30
C GLY A 132 -16.45 -27.09 2.05
N VAL A 133 -17.55 -27.81 1.86
CA VAL A 133 -18.44 -27.67 0.71
C VAL A 133 -19.89 -27.62 1.20
N THR A 134 -20.68 -26.69 0.67
CA THR A 134 -22.13 -26.63 0.94
C THR A 134 -22.84 -27.86 0.35
N ALA A 135 -24.10 -28.09 0.73
CA ALA A 135 -24.92 -29.13 0.08
C ALA A 135 -25.12 -28.89 -1.43
N GLY A 136 -24.95 -27.65 -1.89
CA GLY A 136 -25.04 -27.26 -3.31
C GLY A 136 -23.75 -27.46 -4.10
N GLY A 137 -22.64 -27.77 -3.42
CA GLY A 137 -21.33 -27.94 -4.07
C GLY A 137 -20.42 -26.70 -4.02
N ASP A 138 -20.86 -25.62 -3.37
CA ASP A 138 -20.07 -24.38 -3.27
C ASP A 138 -19.00 -24.49 -2.18
N LEU A 139 -17.83 -23.87 -2.38
CA LEU A 139 -16.75 -23.89 -1.40
C LEU A 139 -17.04 -22.94 -0.24
N ILE A 140 -16.80 -23.42 0.98
CA ILE A 140 -16.75 -22.60 2.20
C ILE A 140 -15.27 -22.31 2.46
N VAL A 141 -14.90 -21.05 2.55
CA VAL A 141 -13.50 -20.63 2.68
C VAL A 141 -13.31 -19.62 3.80
N GLU A 142 -12.11 -19.60 4.38
CA GLU A 142 -11.58 -18.48 5.16
C GLU A 142 -10.42 -17.86 4.38
N ALA A 143 -10.20 -16.56 4.51
CA ALA A 143 -9.27 -15.84 3.68
C ALA A 143 -8.27 -15.00 4.49
N ALA A 144 -7.03 -15.00 4.02
CA ALA A 144 -5.97 -14.11 4.48
C ALA A 144 -5.46 -13.27 3.30
N TRP A 145 -5.41 -11.95 3.48
CA TRP A 145 -4.91 -11.01 2.48
C TRP A 145 -3.72 -10.22 3.01
N VAL A 146 -2.77 -9.92 2.14
CA VAL A 146 -1.63 -9.04 2.42
C VAL A 146 -1.47 -8.04 1.28
N ALA A 147 -1.47 -6.75 1.61
CA ALA A 147 -1.20 -5.70 0.62
C ALA A 147 -0.52 -4.49 1.28
N GLU A 148 0.36 -3.84 0.51
CA GLU A 148 0.84 -2.50 0.85
C GLU A 148 -0.20 -1.46 0.47
N PHE A 149 -0.52 -0.55 1.40
CA PHE A 149 -1.35 0.63 1.19
C PHE A 149 -0.46 1.86 1.04
N VAL A 150 -0.54 2.53 -0.12
CA VAL A 150 0.35 3.63 -0.49
C VAL A 150 -0.43 4.93 -0.57
N VAL A 151 0.00 5.91 0.22
CA VAL A 151 -0.65 7.23 0.32
C VAL A 151 -0.55 8.00 -0.99
N GLN A 152 -1.68 8.58 -1.39
CA GLN A 152 -1.82 9.48 -2.54
C GLN A 152 -1.81 10.94 -2.03
N PRO A 153 -0.65 11.64 -2.04
CA PRO A 153 -0.49 12.91 -1.31
C PRO A 153 -1.35 14.03 -1.88
N GLY A 154 -1.60 14.00 -3.19
CA GLY A 154 -2.41 14.98 -3.90
C GLY A 154 -3.91 14.82 -3.71
N ALA A 155 -4.36 13.63 -3.30
CA ALA A 155 -5.78 13.33 -3.04
C ALA A 155 -6.14 13.43 -1.55
N SER A 156 -5.15 13.33 -0.66
CA SER A 156 -5.34 13.44 0.78
C SER A 156 -5.58 14.88 1.24
N THR A 157 -6.38 15.07 2.29
CA THR A 157 -6.85 16.38 2.74
C THR A 157 -6.43 16.70 4.18
N GLY A 158 -6.73 17.93 4.64
CA GLY A 158 -6.52 18.33 6.03
C GLY A 158 -5.10 18.10 6.53
N LYS A 159 -4.94 17.41 7.66
CA LYS A 159 -3.62 17.06 8.23
C LYS A 159 -2.80 16.08 7.38
N PHE A 160 -3.44 15.39 6.43
CA PHE A 160 -2.81 14.44 5.52
C PHE A 160 -2.44 15.05 4.16
N ARG A 161 -2.73 16.33 3.92
CA ARG A 161 -2.30 17.01 2.69
C ARG A 161 -0.78 16.92 2.55
N GLY A 162 -0.33 16.34 1.44
CA GLY A 162 1.10 16.17 1.15
C GLY A 162 1.81 15.09 1.98
N VAL A 163 1.08 14.30 2.77
CA VAL A 163 1.65 13.13 3.45
C VAL A 163 2.03 12.08 2.42
N THR A 164 3.18 11.44 2.61
CA THR A 164 3.66 10.31 1.82
C THR A 164 3.92 9.10 2.72
N GLY A 165 4.24 7.97 2.12
CA GLY A 165 4.57 6.73 2.82
C GLY A 165 3.51 5.67 2.62
N SER A 166 3.66 4.59 3.38
CA SER A 166 2.87 3.38 3.20
C SER A 166 2.88 2.51 4.46
N TRP A 167 2.05 1.48 4.45
CA TRP A 167 2.03 0.41 5.45
C TRP A 167 1.59 -0.90 4.82
N ILE A 168 2.00 -2.02 5.43
CA ILE A 168 1.48 -3.33 5.07
C ILE A 168 0.24 -3.58 5.90
N MET A 169 -0.85 -3.99 5.25
CA MET A 169 -2.09 -4.41 5.87
C MET A 169 -2.27 -5.92 5.69
N TYR A 170 -2.65 -6.57 6.78
CA TYR A 170 -3.09 -7.95 6.86
C TYR A 170 -4.57 -7.96 7.17
N ALA A 171 -5.36 -8.71 6.38
CA ALA A 171 -6.78 -8.90 6.63
C ALA A 171 -7.12 -10.39 6.72
N TYR A 172 -8.08 -10.73 7.56
CA TYR A 172 -8.52 -12.10 7.83
C TYR A 172 -10.05 -12.14 7.86
N SER A 173 -10.68 -12.96 7.04
CA SER A 173 -12.14 -13.09 7.02
C SER A 173 -12.66 -14.01 8.10
N ASP A 174 -13.94 -13.89 8.41
CA ASP A 174 -14.72 -15.02 8.90
C ASP A 174 -14.99 -16.01 7.74
N PRO A 175 -15.39 -17.26 8.00
CA PRO A 175 -15.79 -18.19 6.95
C PRO A 175 -16.94 -17.65 6.08
N PHE A 176 -16.82 -17.78 4.76
CA PHE A 176 -17.85 -17.38 3.79
C PHE A 176 -17.95 -18.36 2.62
N VAL A 177 -19.05 -18.30 1.86
CA VAL A 177 -19.24 -19.12 0.66
C VAL A 177 -18.60 -18.41 -0.54
N LEU A 178 -17.61 -19.03 -1.17
CA LEU A 178 -16.89 -18.45 -2.30
C LEU A 178 -17.85 -18.28 -3.50
N GLY A 179 -17.87 -17.07 -4.06
CA GLY A 179 -18.76 -16.72 -5.18
C GLY A 179 -20.20 -16.40 -4.77
N SER A 180 -20.55 -16.47 -3.48
CA SER A 180 -21.80 -15.94 -2.96
C SER A 180 -21.80 -14.41 -2.96
N THR A 181 -22.99 -13.81 -3.02
CA THR A 181 -23.21 -12.38 -2.77
C THR A 181 -23.46 -12.07 -1.30
N ASP A 182 -23.38 -13.07 -0.42
CA ASP A 182 -23.50 -12.85 1.02
C ASP A 182 -22.33 -12.00 1.54
N PRO A 183 -22.57 -11.09 2.50
CA PRO A 183 -21.49 -10.28 3.06
C PRO A 183 -20.39 -11.13 3.70
N ALA A 184 -19.13 -10.83 3.35
CA ALA A 184 -17.97 -11.41 4.02
C ALA A 184 -17.45 -10.41 5.07
N ALA A 185 -17.53 -10.77 6.34
CA ALA A 185 -16.93 -10.02 7.44
C ALA A 185 -15.44 -10.33 7.55
N TYR A 186 -14.64 -9.34 7.93
CA TYR A 186 -13.21 -9.52 8.14
C TYR A 186 -12.67 -8.57 9.20
N ARG A 187 -11.56 -8.96 9.82
CA ARG A 187 -10.72 -8.12 10.68
C ARG A 187 -9.42 -7.79 9.97
N TRP A 188 -8.77 -6.72 10.39
CA TRP A 188 -7.51 -6.30 9.78
C TRP A 188 -6.61 -5.56 10.76
N GLU A 189 -5.32 -5.58 10.45
CA GLU A 189 -4.28 -4.84 11.15
C GLU A 189 -3.18 -4.45 10.17
N GLY A 190 -2.44 -3.39 10.47
CA GLY A 190 -1.35 -2.95 9.62
C GLY A 190 -0.36 -2.04 10.31
N GLU A 191 0.88 -2.07 9.84
CA GLU A 191 1.98 -1.29 10.37
C GLU A 191 2.87 -0.74 9.24
N GLY A 192 3.38 0.46 9.45
CA GLY A 192 4.23 1.14 8.48
C GLY A 192 4.68 2.52 8.96
N ARG A 193 4.87 3.44 8.00
CA ARG A 193 5.36 4.79 8.31
C ARG A 193 4.75 5.82 7.36
N LEU A 194 4.33 6.94 7.94
CA LEU A 194 3.88 8.12 7.20
C LEU A 194 4.87 9.27 7.38
N SER A 195 5.18 9.96 6.30
CA SER A 195 6.04 11.15 6.29
C SER A 195 5.19 12.39 6.15
N PHE A 196 5.20 13.21 7.20
CA PHE A 196 4.44 14.46 7.25
C PHE A 196 5.32 15.63 6.80
N PRO A 197 4.84 16.52 5.91
CA PRO A 197 5.54 17.77 5.63
C PRO A 197 5.78 18.57 6.91
N LYS A 198 6.98 19.15 7.07
CA LYS A 198 7.20 20.17 8.11
C LYS A 198 6.31 21.37 7.79
N LYS A 199 5.60 21.84 8.82
CA LYS A 199 4.87 23.11 8.79
C LYS A 199 5.84 24.27 8.98
#